data_AF-A0A0G4NFX4-F1
#
_entry.id   AF-A0A0G4NFX4-F1
#
_cell.length_a   1.000
_cell.length_b   1.000
_cell.length_c   1.000
_cell.angle_alpha   90.00
_cell.angle_beta   90.00
_cell.angle_gamma   90.00
#
_symmetry.space_group_name_H-M   'P 1'
#
loop_
_entity.id
_entity.type
_entity.pdbx_description
1 polymer ?
#
loop_
_entity_poly.entity_id
_entity_poly.type
_entity_poly.pdbx_seq_one_letter_code
_entity_poly.pdbx_strand_id
1 'polypeptide(L)' 'MPSERDYQIAPIVQESIIHNTKSLSNLQNITASLFGVAAGILGLESYAGFLFYFALAALVTTLTYVLRIAP' A
#
# COMPACT_ATOMS: atom_id res chain seq x y z
N MET A 1 24.89 -4.52 -20.65
CA MET A 1 23.95 -3.52 -20.10
C MET A 1 22.75 -3.52 -21.02
N PRO A 2 21.52 -3.73 -20.51
CA PRO A 2 20.33 -3.71 -21.36
C PRO A 2 20.22 -2.35 -22.02
N SER A 3 19.94 -2.33 -23.32
CA SER A 3 19.85 -1.09 -24.08
C SER A 3 18.51 -0.41 -23.79
N GLU A 4 18.43 0.93 -23.79
CA GLU A 4 17.18 1.66 -23.61
C GLU A 4 16.08 1.25 -24.61
N ARG A 5 16.47 0.61 -25.73
CA ARG A 5 15.57 0.04 -26.73
C ARG A 5 14.85 -1.22 -26.25
N ASP A 6 15.44 -2.02 -25.37
CA ASP A 6 14.81 -3.24 -24.83
C ASP A 6 13.64 -2.88 -23.90
N TYR A 7 13.74 -1.77 -23.17
CA TYR A 7 12.66 -1.23 -22.33
C TYR A 7 11.50 -0.62 -23.13
N GLN A 8 11.68 -0.35 -24.43
CA GLN A 8 10.60 0.08 -25.31
C GLN A 8 9.75 -1.09 -25.81
N ILE A 9 10.29 -2.32 -25.82
CA ILE A 9 9.64 -3.53 -26.34
C ILE A 9 8.85 -4.25 -25.23
N ALA A 10 9.36 -4.23 -23.99
CA ALA A 10 8.65 -4.67 -22.79
C ALA A 10 8.66 -3.52 -21.75
N PRO A 11 7.66 -2.64 -21.75
CA PRO A 11 7.65 -1.43 -20.91
C PRO A 11 7.56 -1.71 -19.41
N ILE A 12 7.24 -2.95 -19.03
CA ILE A 12 7.19 -3.39 -17.64
C ILE A 12 8.56 -3.91 -17.23
N VAL A 13 9.35 -3.02 -16.64
CA VAL A 13 10.67 -3.35 -16.12
C VAL A 13 10.51 -4.04 -14.76
N GLN A 14 11.04 -5.26 -14.64
CA GLN A 14 10.87 -6.07 -13.42
C GLN A 14 11.37 -5.36 -12.16
N GLU A 15 12.45 -4.58 -12.28
CA GLU A 15 12.98 -3.79 -11.17
C GLU A 15 11.98 -2.74 -10.65
N SER A 16 11.23 -2.07 -11.53
CA SER A 16 10.21 -1.11 -11.12
C SER A 16 9.02 -1.78 -10.45
N ILE A 17 8.64 -2.99 -10.88
CA ILE A 17 7.59 -3.76 -10.18
C ILE A 17 8.05 -4.08 -8.75
N ILE A 18 9.28 -4.58 -8.61
CA ILE A 18 9.85 -4.95 -7.30
C ILE A 18 9.91 -3.72 -6.40
N HIS A 19 10.41 -2.59 -6.91
CA HIS A 19 10.49 -1.35 -6.15
C HIS A 19 9.10 -0.83 -5.74
N ASN A 20 8.14 -0.78 -6.67
CA ASN A 20 6.78 -0.34 -6.40
C ASN A 20 6.05 -1.22 -5.40
N THR A 21 6.23 -2.54 -5.49
CA THR A 21 5.66 -3.52 -4.56
C THR A 21 6.25 -3.34 -3.17
N LYS A 22 7.57 -3.11 -3.08
CA LYS A 22 8.24 -2.84 -1.81
C LYS A 22 7.76 -1.53 -1.18
N SER A 23 7.61 -0.46 -1.96
CA SER A 23 7.05 0.80 -1.47
C SER A 23 5.62 0.63 -0.96
N LEU A 24 4.77 -0.10 -1.70
CA LEU A 24 3.39 -0.38 -1.31
C LEU A 24 3.32 -1.18 0.00
N SER A 25 4.11 -2.25 0.11
CA SER A 25 4.18 -3.06 1.34
C SER A 25 4.68 -2.25 2.54
N ASN A 26 5.66 -1.36 2.34
CA ASN A 26 6.13 -0.49 3.41
C ASN A 26 5.04 0.46 3.92
N LEU A 27 4.26 1.07 3.00
CA LEU A 27 3.12 1.90 3.39
C LEU A 27 2.10 1.09 4.18
N GLN A 28 1.72 -0.11 3.70
CA GLN A 28 0.78 -0.99 4.41
C GLN A 28 1.29 -1.36 5.81
N ASN A 29 2.58 -1.64 5.99
CA ASN A 29 3.15 -2.01 7.28
C ASN A 29 3.11 -0.85 8.29
N ILE A 30 3.50 0.35 7.87
CA ILE A 30 3.48 1.54 8.73
C ILE A 30 2.03 1.88 9.11
N THR A 31 1.13 1.86 8.13
CA THR A 31 -0.29 2.10 8.32
C THR A 31 -0.93 1.07 9.25
N ALA A 32 -0.66 -0.22 9.06
CA ALA A 32 -1.21 -1.28 9.90
C ALA A 32 -0.75 -1.15 11.36
N SER A 33 0.54 -0.82 11.57
CA SER A 33 1.07 -0.52 12.90
C SER A 33 0.35 0.66 13.54
N LEU A 34 0.20 1.77 12.81
CA LEU A 34 -0.49 2.98 13.31
C LEU A 34 -1.96 2.72 13.66
N PHE A 35 -2.68 2.00 12.79
CA PHE A 35 -4.08 1.65 13.03
C PHE A 35 -4.26 0.66 14.18
N GLY A 36 -3.32 -0.26 14.37
CA GLY A 36 -3.30 -1.14 15.54
C GLY A 36 -3.18 -0.36 16.85
N VAL A 37 -2.28 0.63 16.90
CA VAL A 37 -2.14 1.53 18.06
C VAL A 37 -3.40 2.37 18.27
N ALA A 38 -3.97 2.94 17.20
CA ALA A 38 -5.21 3.70 17.28
C ALA A 38 -6.40 2.87 17.80
N ALA A 39 -6.54 1.64 17.31
CA ALA A 39 -7.56 0.69 17.79
C ALA A 39 -7.35 0.33 19.27
N GLY A 40 -6.10 0.15 19.69
CA GLY A 40 -5.73 -0.09 21.08
C GLY A 40 -6.06 1.08 22.01
N ILE A 41 -5.77 2.32 21.60
CA ILE A 41 -6.11 3.53 22.37
C ILE A 41 -7.63 3.69 22.54
N LEU A 42 -8.38 3.40 21.48
CA LEU A 42 -9.84 3.48 21.49
C LEU A 42 -10.49 2.31 22.25
N GLY A 43 -9.73 1.30 22.69
CA GLY A 43 -10.24 0.12 23.37
C GLY A 43 -11.19 -0.71 22.49
N LEU A 44 -11.05 -0.63 21.17
CA LEU A 44 -11.89 -1.34 20.20
C LEU A 44 -11.53 -2.83 20.20
N GLU A 45 -12.22 -3.61 21.03
CA GLU A 45 -12.02 -5.05 21.09
C GLU A 45 -12.84 -5.81 20.03
N SER A 46 -12.34 -7.02 19.69
CA SER A 46 -13.07 -8.05 18.95
C SER A 46 -13.56 -7.62 17.56
N TYR A 47 -14.87 -7.59 17.32
CA TYR A 47 -15.46 -7.32 16.01
C TYR A 47 -15.33 -5.85 15.58
N ALA A 48 -15.41 -4.92 16.54
CA ALA A 48 -15.33 -3.49 16.25
C ALA A 48 -13.92 -3.08 15.81
N GLY A 49 -12.88 -3.63 16.44
CA GLY A 49 -11.49 -3.45 16.02
C GLY A 49 -11.21 -4.02 14.64
N PHE A 50 -11.77 -5.19 14.31
CA PHE A 50 -11.64 -5.79 12.99
C PHE A 50 -12.30 -4.95 11.89
N LEU A 51 -13.54 -4.51 12.10
CA LEU A 51 -14.24 -3.62 11.16
C LEU A 51 -13.51 -2.28 10.99
N PHE A 52 -12.99 -1.72 12.08
CA PHE A 52 -12.20 -0.50 12.05
C PHE A 52 -10.93 -0.67 11.20
N TYR A 53 -10.18 -1.74 11.44
CA TYR A 53 -8.99 -2.06 10.64
C TYR A 53 -9.35 -2.26 9.16
N PHE A 54 -10.40 -3.03 8.86
CA PHE A 54 -10.81 -3.30 7.48
C PHE A 54 -11.24 -2.02 6.75
N ALA A 55 -12.06 -1.19 7.39
CA ALA A 55 -12.52 0.08 6.82
C ALA A 55 -11.34 1.03 6.54
N LEU A 56 -10.41 1.15 7.47
CA LEU A 56 -9.24 2.00 7.30
C LEU A 56 -8.23 1.44 6.29
N ALA A 57 -8.05 0.12 6.24
CA ALA A 57 -7.20 -0.53 5.24
C ALA A 57 -7.76 -0.34 3.81
N ALA A 58 -9.08 -0.45 3.65
CA ALA A 58 -9.76 -0.16 2.39
C ALA A 58 -9.64 1.33 2.03
N LEU A 59 -9.77 2.23 3.01
CA LEU A 59 -9.58 3.67 2.82
C LEU A 59 -8.15 3.97 2.33
N VAL A 60 -7.12 3.43 2.98
CA VAL A 60 -5.72 3.66 2.58
C VAL A 60 -5.42 3.08 1.20
N THR A 61 -5.98 1.92 0.87
CA THR A 61 -5.87 1.34 -0.47
C THR A 61 -6.53 2.25 -1.51
N THR A 62 -7.75 2.73 -1.23
CA THR A 62 -8.47 3.68 -2.10
C THR A 62 -7.70 4.98 -2.26
N LEU A 63 -7.17 5.54 -1.18
CA LEU A 63 -6.40 6.78 -1.19
C LEU A 63 -5.10 6.62 -1.98
N THR A 64 -4.39 5.50 -1.80
CA THR A 64 -3.19 5.18 -2.58
C THR A 64 -3.52 5.04 -4.06
N TYR A 65 -4.67 4.45 -4.41
CA TYR A 65 -5.10 4.36 -5.80
C TYR A 65 -5.45 5.73 -6.36
N VAL A 66 -6.31 6.51 -5.69
CA VAL A 66 -6.77 7.83 -6.15
C VAL A 66 -5.62 8.84 -6.26
N LEU A 67 -4.71 8.89 -5.27
CA LEU A 67 -3.60 9.84 -5.28
C LEU A 67 -2.48 9.45 -6.25
N ARG A 68 -2.29 8.14 -6.52
CA ARG A 68 -1.21 7.64 -7.39
C ARG A 68 -1.67 7.38 -8.83
N ILE A 69 -2.97 7.48 -9.13
CA ILE A 69 -3.51 7.45 -10.50
C ILE A 69 -3.40 8.81 -11.21
N ALA A 70 -3.06 9.88 -10.49
CA ALA A 70 -2.69 11.15 -11.10
C ALA A 70 -1.20 11.09 -11.52
N PRO A 71 -0.91 11.19 -12.82
CA PRO A 71 0.43 11.01 -13.39
C PRO A 71 1.45 12.06 -12.93
#